data_AF-A0A851GNR8-F1
#
_entry.id   AF-A0A851GNR8-F1
#
_cell.length_a   1.000
_cell.length_b   1.000
_cell.length_c   1.000
_cell.angle_alpha   90.00
_cell.angle_beta   90.00
_cell.angle_gamma   90.00
#
_symmetry.space_group_name_H-M   'P 1'
#
loop_
_entity.id
_entity.type
_entity.pdbx_description
1 polymer ?
#
loop_
_entity_poly.entity_id
_entity_poly.type
_entity_poly.pdbx_seq_one_letter_code
_entity_poly.pdbx_strand_id
1 'polypeptide(L)'
;MKKTTLILAAIAAGGGLSQAATIAFEAEDFASVSGSPTFNTVVDANASGGSAITASDNSYAATATYSLNVTTATNYTLYIRVFAPSSGDDSMFVPTQSDYETMGSPTVEINNLSNGNNLTYRWVNTNAGTFVGETGDTSGVLAPIYDLPAGVSDFTIRAREDGLLIDGFVFDTDGGISDPAVLDASLAAVPEPSSLALLGLGGLALVFRRRK
;
A
#
# COMPACT_ATOMS: atom_id res chain seq x y z
N MET A 1 -1.51 5.70 21.59
CA MET A 1 -0.82 6.92 21.09
C MET A 1 -1.29 7.13 19.66
N LYS A 2 -1.87 8.29 19.32
CA LYS A 2 -2.27 8.59 17.94
C LYS A 2 -0.99 8.79 17.13
N LYS A 3 -0.68 7.88 16.19
CA LYS A 3 0.39 8.06 15.22
C LYS A 3 0.08 9.33 14.41
N THR A 4 1.02 10.28 14.40
CA THR A 4 0.90 11.49 13.60
C THR A 4 1.60 11.21 12.27
N THR A 5 0.82 10.93 11.23
CA THR A 5 1.31 10.78 9.86
C THR A 5 1.83 12.14 9.38
N LEU A 6 3.12 12.22 9.05
CA LEU A 6 3.75 13.42 8.53
C LEU A 6 3.59 13.43 7.00
N ILE A 7 2.92 14.46 6.47
CA ILE A 7 2.67 14.62 5.04
C ILE A 7 3.90 15.24 4.38
N LEU A 8 4.42 14.60 3.32
CA LEU A 8 5.34 15.24 2.39
C LEU A 8 4.54 15.81 1.22
N ALA A 9 4.27 17.11 1.24
CA ALA A 9 3.72 17.81 0.08
C ALA A 9 4.88 18.07 -0.91
N ALA A 10 4.84 17.45 -2.08
CA ALA A 10 5.73 17.81 -3.17
C ALA A 10 5.46 19.27 -3.58
N ILE A 11 6.46 20.15 -3.39
CA ILE A 11 6.41 21.53 -3.90
C ILE A 11 6.78 21.48 -5.38
N ALA A 12 5.78 21.50 -6.26
CA ALA A 12 5.99 21.73 -7.69
C ALA A 12 6.16 23.24 -7.95
N ALA A 13 7.39 23.67 -8.13
CA ALA A 13 7.69 25.00 -8.66
C ALA A 13 7.53 24.99 -10.19
N GLY A 14 6.40 25.50 -10.68
CA GLY A 14 6.25 25.99 -12.06
C GLY A 14 5.31 25.19 -12.97
N GLY A 15 4.24 25.85 -13.42
CA GLY A 15 3.59 25.55 -14.71
C GLY A 15 2.45 24.53 -14.72
N GLY A 16 1.25 24.95 -14.33
CA GLY A 16 0.01 24.79 -15.11
C GLY A 16 -0.45 23.41 -15.61
N LEU A 17 0.04 22.29 -15.07
CA LEU A 17 -0.56 20.98 -15.24
C LEU A 17 -1.05 20.53 -13.86
N SER A 18 -2.31 20.13 -13.75
CA SER A 18 -2.84 19.48 -12.56
C SER A 18 -2.05 18.19 -12.37
N GLN A 19 -1.07 18.19 -11.46
CA GLN A 19 -0.40 16.96 -11.05
C GLN A 19 -1.44 16.02 -10.45
N ALA A 20 -1.45 14.76 -10.88
CA ALA A 20 -2.30 13.74 -10.27
C ALA A 20 -2.07 13.71 -8.76
N ALA A 21 -3.16 13.60 -7.99
CA ALA A 21 -3.03 13.44 -6.56
C ALA A 21 -2.67 11.98 -6.27
N THR A 22 -1.62 11.77 -5.48
CA THR A 22 -1.12 10.43 -5.15
C THR A 22 -1.10 10.26 -3.64
N ILE A 23 -1.56 9.12 -3.15
CA ILE A 23 -1.46 8.70 -1.75
C ILE A 23 -0.69 7.39 -1.73
N ALA A 24 0.51 7.38 -1.14
CA ALA A 24 1.34 6.19 -1.02
C ALA A 24 1.59 5.85 0.46
N PHE A 25 1.66 4.56 0.78
CA PHE A 25 1.97 4.09 2.13
C PHE A 25 2.49 2.64 2.11
N GLU A 26 3.38 2.34 3.05
CA GLU A 26 3.91 0.98 3.27
C GLU A 26 2.85 0.08 3.91
N ALA A 27 2.86 -1.20 3.55
CA ALA A 27 1.86 -2.16 4.00
C ALA A 27 2.01 -2.48 5.50
N GLU A 28 3.20 -2.36 6.08
CA GLU A 28 3.43 -2.53 7.51
C GLU A 28 2.99 -1.34 8.37
N ASP A 29 2.58 -0.19 7.80
CA ASP A 29 2.08 0.95 8.57
C ASP A 29 0.56 0.91 8.81
N PHE A 30 0.00 -0.29 8.94
CA PHE A 30 -1.40 -0.45 9.34
C PHE A 30 -1.67 0.21 10.71
N ALA A 31 -2.85 0.82 10.82
CA ALA A 31 -3.37 1.38 12.06
C ALA A 31 -3.83 0.28 13.02
N SER A 32 -4.39 -0.81 12.47
CA SER A 32 -4.79 -1.99 13.22
C SER A 32 -4.81 -3.24 12.35
N VAL A 33 -4.65 -4.40 13.00
CA VAL A 33 -4.89 -5.71 12.40
C VAL A 33 -5.93 -6.47 13.21
N SER A 34 -6.74 -7.27 12.53
CA SER A 34 -7.75 -8.14 13.12
C SER A 34 -7.88 -9.45 12.35
N GLY A 35 -8.72 -10.35 12.85
CA GLY A 35 -8.83 -11.71 12.35
C GLY A 35 -8.03 -12.70 13.18
N SER A 36 -8.32 -13.99 13.01
CA SER A 36 -7.53 -15.06 13.61
C SER A 36 -7.23 -16.12 12.55
N PRO A 37 -5.97 -16.22 12.12
CA PRO A 37 -4.84 -15.36 12.47
C PRO A 37 -4.82 -14.01 11.75
N THR A 38 -3.77 -13.23 12.01
CA THR A 38 -3.57 -11.85 11.55
C THR A 38 -2.51 -11.75 10.46
N PHE A 39 -2.32 -10.54 9.92
CA PHE A 39 -1.11 -10.18 9.18
C PHE A 39 0.09 -10.07 10.14
N ASN A 40 1.26 -10.48 9.65
CA ASN A 40 2.54 -10.30 10.31
C ASN A 40 3.46 -9.46 9.42
N THR A 41 4.26 -8.58 10.03
CA THR A 41 5.36 -7.92 9.35
C THR A 41 6.56 -8.86 9.26
N VAL A 42 7.15 -8.96 8.08
CA VAL A 42 8.37 -9.72 7.81
C VAL A 42 9.47 -8.78 7.31
N VAL A 43 10.72 -9.11 7.63
CA VAL A 43 11.89 -8.39 7.08
C VAL A 43 12.19 -8.96 5.70
N ASP A 44 12.22 -8.10 4.69
CA ASP A 44 12.54 -8.46 3.31
C ASP A 44 13.33 -7.33 2.67
N ALA A 45 14.60 -7.58 2.33
CA ALA A 45 15.48 -6.57 1.76
C ALA A 45 15.08 -6.11 0.35
N ASN A 46 14.16 -6.82 -0.32
CA ASN A 46 13.65 -6.45 -1.65
C ASN A 46 12.36 -5.63 -1.59
N ALA A 47 11.73 -5.55 -0.42
CA ALA A 47 10.58 -4.71 -0.13
C ALA A 47 11.01 -3.23 0.02
N SER A 48 10.11 -2.27 -0.26
CA SER A 48 10.33 -0.89 0.16
C SER A 48 10.41 -0.84 1.68
N GLY A 49 11.23 0.06 2.22
CA GLY A 49 11.52 0.10 3.66
C GLY A 49 12.19 -1.12 4.29
N GLY A 50 12.41 -2.19 3.54
CA GLY A 50 13.01 -3.44 4.02
C GLY A 50 12.03 -4.36 4.75
N SER A 51 10.72 -4.13 4.62
CA SER A 51 9.68 -4.93 5.25
C SER A 51 8.44 -5.09 4.38
N ALA A 52 7.74 -6.20 4.56
CA ALA A 52 6.46 -6.47 3.91
C ALA A 52 5.50 -7.10 4.93
N ILE A 53 4.23 -7.25 4.59
CA ILE A 53 3.26 -8.01 5.38
C ILE A 53 2.85 -9.30 4.69
N THR A 54 2.52 -10.31 5.48
CA THR A 54 1.96 -11.58 4.99
C THR A 54 0.98 -12.16 5.99
N ALA A 55 0.02 -12.95 5.53
CA ALA A 55 -0.90 -13.66 6.42
C ALA A 55 -0.17 -14.78 7.16
N SER A 56 -0.62 -15.09 8.38
CA SER A 56 -0.04 -16.21 9.14
C SER A 56 -0.45 -17.58 8.63
N ASP A 57 -1.59 -17.66 7.92
CA ASP A 57 -2.16 -18.89 7.37
C ASP A 57 -3.18 -18.59 6.24
N ASN A 58 -3.67 -19.67 5.63
CA ASN A 58 -4.77 -19.69 4.66
C ASN A 58 -6.17 -19.66 5.31
N SER A 59 -6.45 -18.72 6.21
CA SER A 59 -7.74 -18.64 6.93
C SER A 59 -8.78 -17.72 6.30
N TYR A 60 -8.41 -16.95 5.27
CA TYR A 60 -9.22 -15.84 4.77
C TYR A 60 -9.61 -14.83 5.88
N ALA A 61 -8.94 -14.78 7.03
CA ALA A 61 -9.43 -14.01 8.19
C ALA A 61 -8.61 -12.74 8.47
N ALA A 62 -7.32 -12.75 8.14
CA ALA A 62 -6.43 -11.64 8.44
C ALA A 62 -6.88 -10.37 7.71
N THR A 63 -7.11 -9.30 8.47
CA THR A 63 -7.52 -7.99 7.96
C THR A 63 -6.55 -6.94 8.48
N ALA A 64 -6.09 -6.05 7.61
CA ALA A 64 -5.29 -4.88 7.98
C ALA A 64 -6.06 -3.62 7.62
N THR A 65 -6.12 -2.66 8.55
CA THR A 65 -6.78 -1.38 8.40
C THR A 65 -5.75 -0.26 8.41
N TYR A 66 -5.86 0.66 7.47
CA TYR A 66 -5.01 1.82 7.29
C TYR A 66 -5.85 3.09 7.41
N SER A 67 -5.22 4.19 7.83
CA SER A 67 -5.84 5.51 7.78
C SER A 67 -5.19 6.33 6.66
N LEU A 68 -5.97 6.60 5.63
CA LEU A 68 -5.60 7.41 4.48
C LEU A 68 -5.88 8.87 4.78
N ASN A 69 -4.97 9.76 4.39
CA ASN A 69 -5.22 11.20 4.42
C ASN A 69 -5.39 11.71 2.99
N VAL A 70 -6.65 11.91 2.60
CA VAL A 70 -7.07 12.27 1.26
C VAL A 70 -7.11 13.79 1.14
N THR A 71 -6.24 14.36 0.32
CA THR A 71 -6.17 15.83 0.16
C THR A 71 -7.17 16.36 -0.87
N THR A 72 -7.55 15.52 -1.83
CA THR A 72 -8.40 15.90 -2.96
C THR A 72 -9.56 14.92 -3.04
N ALA A 73 -10.79 15.40 -2.88
CA ALA A 73 -11.97 14.56 -3.00
C ALA A 73 -12.19 14.18 -4.47
N THR A 74 -12.00 12.90 -4.82
CA THR A 74 -12.14 12.40 -6.21
C THR A 74 -12.04 10.88 -6.25
N ASN A 75 -12.17 10.35 -7.46
CA ASN A 75 -11.89 8.97 -7.81
C ASN A 75 -10.39 8.66 -7.80
N TYR A 76 -10.02 7.55 -7.18
CA TYR A 76 -8.67 7.00 -7.18
C TYR A 76 -8.65 5.57 -7.71
N THR A 77 -7.59 5.22 -8.43
CA THR A 77 -7.21 3.84 -8.75
C THR A 77 -6.21 3.34 -7.72
N LEU A 78 -6.42 2.13 -7.19
CA LEU A 78 -5.47 1.46 -6.31
C LEU A 78 -4.46 0.63 -7.11
N TYR A 79 -3.21 0.78 -6.71
CA TYR A 79 -2.09 -0.05 -7.10
C TYR A 79 -1.50 -0.72 -5.86
N ILE A 80 -1.14 -1.99 -5.98
CA ILE A 80 -0.56 -2.78 -4.88
C ILE A 80 0.75 -3.39 -5.34
N ARG A 81 1.81 -3.24 -4.55
CA ARG A 81 3.10 -3.91 -4.77
C ARG A 81 3.10 -5.23 -4.03
N VAL A 82 3.21 -6.34 -4.77
CA VAL A 82 3.12 -7.70 -4.22
C VAL A 82 4.27 -8.58 -4.72
N PHE A 83 4.64 -9.56 -3.92
CA PHE A 83 5.49 -10.67 -4.30
C PHE A 83 4.77 -11.99 -4.00
N ALA A 84 4.55 -12.78 -5.05
CA ALA A 84 3.88 -14.07 -5.00
C ALA A 84 4.90 -15.17 -5.34
N PRO A 85 5.45 -15.90 -4.35
CA PRO A 85 6.53 -16.86 -4.57
C PRO A 85 6.11 -18.12 -5.33
N SER A 86 4.82 -18.45 -5.30
CA SER A 86 4.29 -19.67 -5.90
C SER A 86 2.84 -19.45 -6.36
N SER A 87 2.32 -20.34 -7.19
CA SER A 87 0.91 -20.33 -7.59
C SER A 87 -0.05 -20.77 -6.48
N GLY A 88 0.44 -21.12 -5.30
CA GLY A 88 -0.38 -21.37 -4.11
C GLY A 88 -0.47 -20.16 -3.18
N ASP A 89 0.35 -19.13 -3.44
CA ASP A 89 0.52 -17.94 -2.60
C ASP A 89 0.30 -16.69 -3.48
N ASP A 90 -0.77 -16.69 -4.28
CA ASP A 90 -0.91 -15.77 -5.41
C ASP A 90 -2.24 -15.06 -5.51
N SER A 91 -2.89 -14.90 -4.36
CA SER A 91 -4.16 -14.22 -4.29
C SER A 91 -4.39 -13.42 -3.01
N MET A 92 -5.22 -12.40 -3.13
CA MET A 92 -5.70 -11.61 -2.00
C MET A 92 -7.11 -11.07 -2.26
N PHE A 93 -7.80 -10.64 -1.20
CA PHE A 93 -9.00 -9.84 -1.35
C PHE A 93 -8.66 -8.35 -1.33
N VAL A 94 -9.25 -7.63 -2.27
CA VAL A 94 -9.21 -6.17 -2.34
C VAL A 94 -10.61 -5.60 -2.15
N PRO A 95 -10.74 -4.46 -1.46
CA PRO A 95 -12.04 -3.86 -1.22
C PRO A 95 -12.66 -3.33 -2.52
N THR A 96 -13.98 -3.39 -2.61
CA THR A 96 -14.75 -2.55 -3.54
C THR A 96 -15.00 -1.16 -2.93
N GLN A 97 -15.54 -0.24 -3.72
CA GLN A 97 -16.09 1.02 -3.19
C GLN A 97 -17.11 0.76 -2.07
N SER A 98 -17.97 -0.25 -2.22
CA SER A 98 -18.97 -0.58 -1.20
C SER A 98 -18.33 -1.14 0.08
N ASP A 99 -17.26 -1.94 -0.05
CA ASP A 99 -16.54 -2.46 1.12
C ASP A 99 -15.85 -1.32 1.87
N TYR A 100 -15.26 -0.36 1.14
CA TYR A 100 -14.72 0.87 1.71
C TYR A 100 -15.78 1.68 2.46
N GLU A 101 -16.92 1.98 1.83
CA GLU A 101 -17.98 2.79 2.44
C GLU A 101 -18.60 2.17 3.69
N THR A 102 -18.67 0.82 3.72
CA THR A 102 -19.29 0.07 4.82
C THR A 102 -18.29 -0.46 5.84
N MET A 103 -16.99 -0.26 5.60
CA MET A 103 -15.92 -0.98 6.30
C MET A 103 -16.18 -2.50 6.32
N GLY A 104 -16.71 -3.00 5.20
CA GLY A 104 -17.03 -4.40 4.99
C GLY A 104 -15.77 -5.26 4.89
N SER A 105 -15.92 -6.57 5.04
CA SER A 105 -14.82 -7.50 4.78
C SER A 105 -14.68 -7.67 3.27
N PRO A 106 -13.54 -7.26 2.65
CA PRO A 106 -13.32 -7.45 1.23
C PRO A 106 -13.59 -8.89 0.79
N THR A 107 -14.35 -9.08 -0.29
CA THR A 107 -14.65 -10.41 -0.86
C THR A 107 -14.19 -10.55 -2.30
N VAL A 108 -13.70 -9.47 -2.90
CA VAL A 108 -13.35 -9.45 -4.31
C VAL A 108 -11.88 -9.87 -4.47
N GLU A 109 -11.66 -10.91 -5.27
CA GLU A 109 -10.38 -11.59 -5.39
C GLU A 109 -9.57 -11.06 -6.56
N ILE A 110 -8.27 -10.83 -6.34
CA ILE A 110 -7.27 -10.82 -7.40
C ILE A 110 -6.49 -12.12 -7.28
N ASN A 111 -6.43 -12.89 -8.37
CA ASN A 111 -5.77 -14.19 -8.46
C ASN A 111 -4.71 -14.20 -9.57
N ASN A 112 -3.88 -15.24 -9.61
CA ASN A 112 -2.76 -15.38 -10.55
C ASN A 112 -1.72 -14.27 -10.38
N LEU A 113 -1.44 -13.88 -9.13
CA LEU A 113 -0.41 -12.90 -8.81
C LEU A 113 1.01 -13.47 -8.99
N SER A 114 1.15 -14.78 -9.17
CA SER A 114 2.40 -15.45 -9.48
C SER A 114 2.65 -15.40 -10.97
N ASN A 115 3.92 -15.26 -11.37
CA ASN A 115 4.32 -15.34 -12.79
C ASN A 115 5.42 -16.38 -12.97
N GLY A 116 5.23 -17.53 -12.33
CA GLY A 116 6.18 -18.64 -12.34
C GLY A 116 7.52 -18.26 -11.72
N ASN A 117 8.59 -18.24 -12.52
CA ASN A 117 9.97 -18.05 -12.06
C ASN A 117 10.37 -16.59 -11.80
N ASN A 118 9.48 -15.62 -12.07
CA ASN A 118 9.79 -14.22 -11.79
C ASN A 118 9.55 -13.89 -10.30
N LEU A 119 10.60 -14.07 -9.50
CA LEU A 119 10.61 -13.85 -8.07
C LEU A 119 11.00 -12.40 -7.74
N THR A 120 10.17 -11.44 -8.16
CA THR A 120 10.35 -10.02 -7.83
C THR A 120 9.03 -9.38 -7.42
N TYR A 121 9.10 -8.27 -6.66
CA TYR A 121 7.94 -7.45 -6.37
C TYR A 121 7.42 -6.79 -7.64
N ARG A 122 6.10 -6.79 -7.80
CA ARG A 122 5.42 -6.24 -8.97
C ARG A 122 4.20 -5.44 -8.57
N TRP A 123 3.93 -4.40 -9.35
CA TRP A 123 2.76 -3.56 -9.19
C TRP A 123 1.56 -4.15 -9.92
N VAL A 124 0.44 -4.23 -9.22
CA VAL A 124 -0.85 -4.66 -9.76
C VAL A 124 -1.76 -3.44 -9.80
N ASN A 125 -2.34 -3.14 -10.96
CA ASN A 125 -3.45 -2.20 -11.08
C ASN A 125 -4.75 -2.95 -10.75
N THR A 126 -5.36 -2.67 -9.60
CA THR A 126 -6.54 -3.43 -9.14
C THR A 126 -7.81 -3.09 -9.93
N ASN A 127 -7.84 -1.95 -10.61
CA ASN A 127 -8.93 -1.55 -11.49
C ASN A 127 -8.88 -2.31 -12.81
N ALA A 128 -7.71 -2.37 -13.43
CA ALA A 128 -7.50 -3.07 -14.70
C ALA A 128 -7.35 -4.59 -14.55
N GLY A 129 -6.97 -5.08 -13.36
CA GLY A 129 -6.63 -6.48 -13.15
C GLY A 129 -5.37 -6.89 -13.91
N THR A 130 -4.37 -6.02 -14.02
CA THR A 130 -3.14 -6.27 -14.78
C THR A 130 -1.91 -5.85 -14.00
N PHE A 131 -0.77 -6.45 -14.35
CA PHE A 131 0.53 -5.98 -13.88
C PHE A 131 0.93 -4.69 -14.62
N VAL A 132 1.46 -3.73 -13.89
CA VAL A 132 1.91 -2.45 -14.45
C VAL A 132 3.21 -2.67 -15.23
N GLY A 133 3.23 -2.25 -16.50
CA GLY A 133 4.39 -2.37 -17.37
C GLY A 133 4.63 -3.76 -17.97
N GLU A 134 3.75 -4.73 -17.71
CA GLU A 134 3.86 -6.10 -18.23
C GLU A 134 2.72 -6.45 -19.18
N THR A 135 2.96 -7.44 -20.04
CA THR A 135 1.92 -8.07 -20.85
C THR A 135 1.38 -9.29 -20.12
N GLY A 136 0.09 -9.28 -19.77
CA GLY A 136 -0.59 -10.38 -19.09
C GLY A 136 -1.61 -9.87 -18.07
N ASP A 137 -2.72 -10.60 -17.95
CA ASP A 137 -3.79 -10.24 -17.03
C ASP A 137 -3.68 -11.08 -15.75
N THR A 138 -3.90 -10.44 -14.61
CA THR A 138 -4.28 -11.17 -13.39
C THR A 138 -5.72 -11.64 -13.57
N SER A 139 -6.10 -12.79 -13.01
CA SER A 139 -7.51 -13.20 -13.09
C SER A 139 -8.29 -12.46 -12.01
N GLY A 140 -9.13 -11.53 -12.46
CA GLY A 140 -9.92 -10.68 -11.61
C GLY A 140 -9.80 -9.22 -12.05
N VAL A 141 -10.74 -8.76 -12.88
CA VAL A 141 -10.94 -7.33 -13.16
C VAL A 141 -12.10 -6.87 -12.30
N LEU A 142 -11.80 -5.99 -11.36
CA LEU A 142 -12.68 -5.72 -10.22
C LEU A 142 -13.36 -4.36 -10.29
N ALA A 143 -12.87 -3.50 -11.19
CA ALA A 143 -13.23 -2.10 -11.32
C ALA A 143 -13.43 -1.35 -9.98
N PRO A 144 -12.59 -1.52 -8.93
CA PRO A 144 -12.72 -0.72 -7.74
C PRO A 144 -12.06 0.63 -8.04
N ILE A 145 -12.89 1.57 -8.51
CA ILE A 145 -12.59 2.99 -8.45
C ILE A 145 -13.10 3.47 -7.09
N TYR A 146 -12.22 4.11 -6.33
CA TYR A 146 -12.54 4.58 -4.99
C TYR A 146 -12.91 6.06 -5.02
N ASP A 147 -14.18 6.39 -4.78
CA ASP A 147 -14.61 7.78 -4.56
C ASP A 147 -14.27 8.16 -3.12
N LEU A 148 -13.12 8.80 -2.95
CA LEU A 148 -12.58 9.15 -1.65
C LEU A 148 -12.89 10.62 -1.33
N PRO A 149 -13.59 10.92 -0.22
CA PRO A 149 -13.78 12.29 0.24
C PRO A 149 -12.47 12.87 0.75
N ALA A 150 -12.31 14.20 0.70
CA ALA A 150 -11.18 14.85 1.35
C ALA A 150 -11.27 14.70 2.87
N GLY A 151 -10.14 14.46 3.51
CA GLY A 151 -10.02 14.21 4.94
C GLY A 151 -9.41 12.84 5.26
N VAL A 152 -9.64 12.36 6.47
CA VAL A 152 -9.16 11.03 6.90
C VAL A 152 -10.21 9.98 6.55
N SER A 153 -9.77 8.94 5.86
CA SER A 153 -10.57 7.79 5.43
C SER A 153 -9.89 6.51 5.88
N ASP A 154 -10.66 5.49 6.28
CA ASP A 154 -10.07 4.18 6.59
C ASP A 154 -10.12 3.26 5.36
N PHE A 155 -9.09 2.44 5.18
CA PHE A 155 -8.97 1.49 4.08
C PHE A 155 -8.59 0.12 4.62
N THR A 156 -9.19 -0.94 4.08
CA THR A 156 -8.97 -2.31 4.56
C THR A 156 -8.60 -3.26 3.44
N ILE A 157 -7.59 -4.07 3.68
CA ILE A 157 -7.30 -5.27 2.88
C ILE A 157 -7.59 -6.52 3.70
N ARG A 158 -7.75 -7.65 3.00
CA ARG A 158 -7.93 -8.94 3.65
C ARG A 158 -7.12 -10.00 2.95
N ALA A 159 -6.43 -10.81 3.75
CA ALA A 159 -5.68 -11.94 3.25
C ALA A 159 -6.62 -12.97 2.64
N ARG A 160 -6.14 -13.61 1.58
CA ARG A 160 -6.76 -14.82 1.04
C ARG A 160 -5.90 -16.03 1.36
N GLU A 161 -4.60 -15.91 1.10
CA GLU A 161 -3.61 -16.97 1.31
C GLU A 161 -2.45 -16.48 2.20
N ASP A 162 -1.70 -17.42 2.78
CA ASP A 162 -0.37 -17.17 3.32
C ASP A 162 0.68 -17.10 2.20
N GLY A 163 1.91 -16.72 2.56
CA GLY A 163 3.03 -16.70 1.63
C GLY A 163 3.06 -15.52 0.63
N LEU A 164 1.91 -14.94 0.29
CA LEU A 164 1.84 -13.69 -0.47
C LEU A 164 2.43 -12.56 0.39
N LEU A 165 3.43 -11.86 -0.15
CA LEU A 165 4.01 -10.68 0.48
C LEU A 165 3.38 -9.43 -0.15
N ILE A 166 2.91 -8.52 0.71
CA ILE A 166 2.37 -7.22 0.32
C ILE A 166 3.29 -6.15 0.89
N ASP A 167 3.75 -5.27 0.02
CA ASP A 167 4.84 -4.33 0.33
C ASP A 167 4.31 -2.91 0.48
N GLY A 168 3.58 -2.41 -0.50
CA GLY A 168 3.04 -1.06 -0.42
C GLY A 168 1.86 -0.82 -1.34
N PHE A 169 1.26 0.34 -1.14
CA PHE A 169 0.04 0.78 -1.81
C PHE A 169 0.22 2.16 -2.40
N VAL A 170 -0.39 2.38 -3.56
CA VAL A 170 -0.50 3.70 -4.19
C VAL A 170 -1.93 3.90 -4.67
N PHE A 171 -2.57 4.97 -4.21
CA PHE A 171 -3.79 5.50 -4.81
C PHE A 171 -3.42 6.66 -5.73
N ASP A 172 -3.91 6.64 -6.97
CA ASP A 172 -3.64 7.68 -7.95
C ASP A 172 -4.89 8.10 -8.73
N THR A 173 -5.01 9.40 -9.02
CA THR A 173 -6.18 9.99 -9.69
C THR A 173 -6.15 9.91 -11.22
N ASP A 174 -4.99 9.69 -11.83
CA ASP A 174 -4.87 9.53 -13.29
C ASP A 174 -5.30 8.12 -13.71
N GLY A 175 -4.99 7.12 -12.88
CA GLY A 175 -5.44 5.72 -13.04
C GLY A 175 -4.87 4.99 -14.25
N GLY A 176 -4.03 5.65 -15.04
CA GLY A 176 -3.36 5.16 -16.24
C GLY A 176 -1.86 4.94 -16.07
N ILE A 177 -1.35 4.86 -14.84
CA ILE A 177 0.08 4.61 -14.61
C ILE A 177 0.46 3.27 -15.21
N SER A 178 1.39 3.30 -16.17
CA SER A 178 1.88 2.16 -16.93
C SER A 178 3.38 1.89 -16.71
N ASP A 179 4.09 2.85 -16.12
CA ASP A 179 5.50 2.71 -15.76
C ASP A 179 5.63 2.40 -14.26
N PRO A 180 6.09 1.20 -13.86
CA PRO A 180 6.25 0.86 -12.45
C PRO A 180 7.22 1.78 -11.71
N ALA A 181 8.18 2.42 -12.40
CA ALA A 181 9.13 3.33 -11.75
C ALA A 181 8.45 4.57 -11.15
N VAL A 182 7.29 4.99 -11.68
CA VAL A 182 6.48 6.09 -11.12
C VAL A 182 5.87 5.67 -9.77
N LEU A 183 5.40 4.43 -9.68
CA LEU A 183 4.84 3.88 -8.44
C LEU A 183 5.93 3.64 -7.40
N ASP A 184 7.08 3.09 -7.82
CA ASP A 184 8.25 2.92 -6.95
C ASP A 184 8.73 4.27 -6.37
N ALA A 185 8.79 5.32 -7.20
CA ALA A 185 9.16 6.66 -6.73
C ALA A 185 8.14 7.25 -5.75
N SER A 186 6.85 6.95 -5.95
CA SER A 186 5.78 7.38 -5.04
C SER A 186 5.88 6.69 -3.68
N LEU A 187 6.14 5.38 -3.68
CA LEU A 187 6.30 4.60 -2.46
C LEU A 187 7.61 4.96 -1.73
N ALA A 188 8.73 5.12 -2.44
CA ALA A 188 10.02 5.52 -1.85
C ALA A 188 10.01 6.94 -1.23
N ALA A 189 9.00 7.76 -1.53
CA ALA A 189 8.81 9.06 -0.89
C ALA A 189 8.10 8.96 0.48
N VAL A 190 7.58 7.79 0.84
CA VAL A 190 6.95 7.52 2.14
C VAL A 190 8.03 7.50 3.22
N PRO A 191 7.91 8.31 4.29
CA PRO A 191 8.89 8.30 5.36
C PRO A 191 8.88 6.97 6.13
N GLU A 192 10.04 6.33 6.19
CA GLU A 192 10.22 5.12 7.01
C GLU A 192 9.83 5.38 8.48
N PRO A 193 9.03 4.51 9.12
CA PRO A 193 8.59 4.70 10.50
C PRO A 193 9.77 4.73 11.49
N SER A 194 10.91 4.13 11.16
CA SER A 194 12.13 4.14 11.96
C SER A 194 12.96 5.43 11.84
N SER A 195 12.84 6.17 10.73
CA SER A 195 13.65 7.37 10.44
C SER A 195 13.21 8.58 11.28
N LEU A 196 11.92 8.69 11.60
CA LEU A 196 11.40 9.76 12.45
C LEU A 196 11.88 9.66 13.91
N ALA A 197 12.03 8.43 14.42
CA ALA A 197 12.53 8.19 15.76
C ALA A 197 14.01 8.60 15.92
N LEU A 198 14.83 8.38 14.88
CA LEU A 198 16.26 8.69 14.92
C LEU A 198 16.54 10.21 14.84
N LEU A 199 15.77 10.95 14.03
CA LEU A 199 15.82 12.43 13.99
C LEU A 199 15.38 13.05 15.31
N GLY A 200 14.34 12.51 15.96
CA GLY A 200 13.90 12.96 17.28
C GLY A 200 14.95 12.75 18.38
N LEU A 201 15.63 11.61 18.38
CA LEU A 201 16.66 11.28 19.37
C LEU A 201 17.99 12.01 19.12
N GLY A 202 18.40 12.17 17.86
CA GLY A 202 19.61 12.91 17.48
C GLY A 202 19.51 14.41 17.81
N GLY A 203 18.32 15.00 17.60
CA GLY A 203 18.04 16.39 17.98
C GLY A 203 18.11 16.62 19.49
N LEU A 204 17.59 15.68 20.29
CA LEU A 204 17.63 15.78 21.75
C LEU A 204 19.05 15.65 22.31
N ALA A 205 19.87 14.75 21.76
CA ALA A 205 21.26 14.56 22.19
C ALA A 205 22.13 15.81 21.96
N LEU A 206 21.87 16.59 20.91
CA LEU A 206 22.55 17.86 20.64
C LEU A 206 22.11 19.00 21.58
N VAL A 207 20.84 19.05 21.97
CA VAL A 207 20.32 20.05 22.93
C VAL A 207 20.91 19.85 24.33
N PHE A 208 21.11 18.61 24.76
CA PHE A 208 21.73 18.33 26.07
C PHE A 208 23.25 18.51 26.10
N ARG A 209 23.94 18.59 24.94
CA ARG A 209 25.40 18.79 24.88
C ARG A 209 25.82 20.26 24.98
N ARG A 210 24.92 21.22 24.76
CA ARG A 210 25.20 22.67 24.83
C ARG A 210 25.15 23.28 26.24
N ARG A 211 24.89 22.48 27.28
CA ARG A 211 24.94 22.93 28.68
C ARG A 211 26.17 22.36 29.40
N LYS A 212 27.36 22.79 28.99
CA LYS A 212 28.57 22.79 29.80
C LYS A 212 29.38 24.04 29.47
#